data_AF-U2EAG7-F1
#
_entry.id   AF-U2EAG7-F1
#
_cell.length_a   1.000
_cell.length_b   1.000
_cell.length_c   1.000
_cell.angle_alpha   90.00
_cell.angle_beta   90.00
_cell.angle_gamma   90.00
#
_symmetry.space_group_name_H-M   'P 1'
#
loop_
_entity.id
_entity.type
_entity.pdbx_description
1 polymer ?
#
loop_
_entity_poly.entity_id
_entity_poly.type
_entity_poly.pdbx_seq_one_letter_code
_entity_poly.pdbx_strand_id
1 'polypeptide(L)'
;MNYNRKSCPECGSKNIVKIIYGVPTDDMIEAANDGVIELGGIDSSDTNPKFKCKECKSCWGGMEIGYIRYNDLRSINIFIDAKRKEDRFYALIDFDDKRVCWYKDDPKLNKRIKFLDHYGFKHLVSKLKRMNFLNWAQFYDQKGRVTDKGHKWEICAISKYGYCYKKGDYAYPKEWNQLVNLLYNVTKDENFKLYINKEEV
;
A
#
# COMPACT_ATOMS: atom_id res chain seq x y z
N MET A 1 -14.14 -8.68 15.38
CA MET A 1 -14.12 -7.78 16.56
C MET A 1 -14.64 -6.43 16.11
N ASN A 2 -15.64 -5.87 16.81
CA ASN A 2 -16.23 -4.57 16.44
C ASN A 2 -15.27 -3.45 16.84
N TYR A 3 -14.63 -2.78 15.87
CA TYR A 3 -13.90 -1.54 16.15
C TYR A 3 -14.88 -0.55 16.78
N ASN A 4 -14.61 -0.13 18.01
CA ASN A 4 -15.42 0.86 18.68
C ASN A 4 -15.22 2.18 17.93
N ARG A 5 -16.14 2.50 17.02
CA ARG A 5 -16.12 3.68 16.12
C ARG A 5 -16.06 5.03 16.86
N LYS A 6 -15.99 5.02 18.20
CA LYS A 6 -15.92 6.18 19.09
C LYS A 6 -14.50 6.56 19.51
N SER A 7 -13.48 5.77 19.16
CA SER A 7 -12.07 6.01 19.53
C SER A 7 -11.12 5.61 18.41
N CYS A 8 -10.00 6.32 18.30
CA CYS A 8 -8.95 6.03 17.34
C CYS A 8 -8.35 4.66 17.66
N PRO A 9 -8.24 3.75 16.67
CA PRO A 9 -7.66 2.43 16.90
C PRO A 9 -6.16 2.47 17.23
N GLU A 10 -5.45 3.52 16.81
CA GLU A 10 -3.99 3.63 16.98
C GLU A 10 -3.59 4.23 18.33
N CYS A 11 -4.25 5.29 18.78
CA CYS A 11 -3.87 6.00 20.01
C CYS A 11 -4.96 6.01 21.09
N GLY A 12 -6.13 5.42 20.84
CA GLY A 12 -7.26 5.41 21.77
C GLY A 12 -7.99 6.75 21.92
N SER A 13 -7.49 7.83 21.29
CA SER A 13 -8.09 9.17 21.38
C SER A 13 -9.52 9.19 20.85
N LYS A 14 -10.40 9.95 21.52
CA LYS A 14 -11.77 10.21 21.06
C LYS A 14 -11.86 11.43 20.15
N ASN A 15 -10.75 12.15 19.93
CA ASN A 15 -10.70 13.34 19.09
C ASN A 15 -10.59 12.93 17.61
N ILE A 16 -11.74 12.67 17.00
CA ILE A 16 -11.88 12.06 15.67
C ILE A 16 -12.81 12.93 14.83
N VAL A 17 -12.46 13.13 13.57
CA VAL A 17 -13.30 13.83 12.58
C VAL A 17 -13.64 12.93 11.40
N LYS A 18 -14.74 13.21 10.72
CA LYS A 18 -15.10 12.57 9.46
C LYS A 18 -14.32 13.18 8.31
N ILE A 19 -13.96 12.35 7.35
CA ILE A 19 -13.37 12.80 6.09
C ILE A 19 -14.47 12.88 5.03
N ILE A 20 -14.61 14.03 4.39
CA ILE A 20 -15.58 14.29 3.33
C ILE A 20 -14.84 14.34 1.99
N TYR A 21 -15.28 13.54 1.03
CA TYR A 21 -14.70 13.45 -0.31
C TYR A 21 -15.61 14.11 -1.35
N GLY A 22 -15.03 14.52 -2.48
CA GLY A 22 -15.73 15.23 -3.55
C GLY A 22 -15.28 16.68 -3.68
N VAL A 23 -15.98 17.43 -4.56
CA VAL A 23 -15.77 18.88 -4.70
C VAL A 23 -16.45 19.55 -3.49
N PRO A 24 -15.69 20.29 -2.65
CA PRO A 24 -16.26 20.91 -1.47
C PRO A 24 -17.14 22.11 -1.83
N THR A 25 -18.18 22.34 -1.02
CA THR A 25 -18.93 23.61 -1.00
C THR A 25 -18.28 24.59 -0.03
N ASP A 26 -18.61 25.88 -0.10
CA ASP A 26 -18.04 26.90 0.80
C ASP A 26 -18.25 26.57 2.29
N ASP A 27 -19.45 26.11 2.66
CA ASP A 27 -19.75 25.63 4.02
C ASP A 27 -18.84 24.47 4.47
N MET A 28 -18.45 23.58 3.55
CA MET A 28 -17.55 22.47 3.86
C MET A 28 -16.11 22.95 4.06
N ILE A 29 -15.71 24.01 3.36
CA ILE A 29 -14.40 24.63 3.53
C ILE A 29 -14.32 25.31 4.91
N GLU A 30 -15.36 26.05 5.30
CA GLU A 30 -15.44 26.67 6.62
C GLU A 30 -15.44 25.62 7.74
N ALA A 31 -16.28 24.58 7.62
CA ALA A 31 -16.32 23.49 8.59
C ALA A 31 -14.99 22.72 8.69
N ALA A 32 -14.20 22.68 7.61
CA ALA A 32 -12.86 22.08 7.63
C ALA A 32 -11.83 22.98 8.31
N ASN A 33 -11.91 24.30 8.10
CA ASN A 33 -11.06 25.29 8.78
C ASN A 33 -11.31 25.30 10.29
N ASP A 34 -12.57 25.17 10.70
CA ASP A 34 -12.97 25.00 12.10
C ASP A 34 -12.62 23.61 12.66
N GLY A 35 -12.11 22.72 11.80
CA GLY A 35 -11.73 21.36 12.12
C GLY A 35 -12.92 20.48 12.50
N VAL A 36 -14.16 20.84 12.17
CA VAL A 36 -15.34 20.00 12.41
C VAL A 36 -15.31 18.76 11.50
N ILE A 37 -14.80 18.93 10.28
CA ILE A 37 -14.57 17.87 9.30
C ILE A 37 -13.14 17.95 8.75
N GLU A 38 -12.73 16.91 8.02
CA GLU A 38 -11.53 16.94 7.19
C GLU A 38 -11.94 16.81 5.72
N LEU A 39 -11.37 17.63 4.83
CA LEU A 39 -11.55 17.45 3.40
C LEU A 39 -10.59 16.37 2.89
N GLY A 40 -11.16 15.40 2.18
CA GLY A 40 -10.44 14.37 1.46
C GLY A 40 -10.08 14.81 0.04
N GLY A 41 -9.88 13.82 -0.83
CA GLY A 41 -9.72 14.06 -2.26
C GLY A 41 -11.05 14.21 -3.00
N ILE A 42 -10.97 14.61 -4.26
CA ILE A 42 -12.13 14.73 -5.17
C ILE A 42 -12.72 13.34 -5.50
N ASP A 43 -11.88 12.31 -5.54
CA ASP A 43 -12.34 10.94 -5.77
C ASP A 43 -13.02 10.38 -4.51
N SER A 44 -14.29 10.02 -4.64
CA SER A 44 -15.12 9.47 -3.57
C SER A 44 -15.30 7.97 -3.78
N SER A 45 -14.24 7.21 -3.49
CA SER A 45 -14.29 5.76 -3.47
C SER A 45 -14.78 5.27 -2.10
N ASP A 46 -15.60 4.21 -2.08
CA ASP A 46 -16.07 3.56 -0.86
C ASP A 46 -14.92 3.07 0.05
N THR A 47 -13.73 2.89 -0.51
CA THR A 47 -12.51 2.41 0.15
C THR A 47 -11.70 3.50 0.81
N ASN A 48 -12.06 4.76 0.56
CA ASN A 48 -11.38 5.90 1.16
C ASN A 48 -11.64 5.94 2.67
N PRO A 49 -10.62 6.27 3.49
CA PRO A 49 -10.81 6.40 4.93
C PRO A 49 -11.96 7.35 5.27
N LYS A 50 -12.88 6.96 6.14
CA LYS A 50 -14.03 7.79 6.51
C LYS A 50 -13.77 8.66 7.75
N PHE A 51 -12.71 8.38 8.50
CA PHE A 51 -12.37 9.05 9.74
C PHE A 51 -10.88 9.37 9.83
N LYS A 52 -10.53 10.45 10.52
CA LYS A 52 -9.17 10.87 10.86
C LYS A 52 -9.07 11.24 12.33
N CYS A 53 -8.01 10.79 13.00
CA CYS A 53 -7.70 11.20 14.37
C CYS A 53 -7.02 12.57 14.36
N LYS A 54 -7.49 13.52 15.16
CA LYS A 54 -6.86 14.84 15.29
C LYS A 54 -5.52 14.80 16.05
N GLU A 55 -5.34 13.83 16.94
CA GLU A 55 -4.11 13.69 17.74
C GLU A 55 -2.98 13.04 16.93
N CYS A 56 -3.14 11.77 16.55
CA CYS A 56 -2.09 11.00 15.87
C CYS A 56 -2.16 11.06 14.35
N LYS A 57 -3.19 11.71 13.79
CA LYS A 57 -3.41 11.89 12.33
C LYS A 57 -3.68 10.60 11.54
N SER A 58 -3.86 9.45 12.20
CA SER A 58 -4.24 8.19 11.55
C SER A 58 -5.64 8.26 10.95
N CYS A 59 -5.87 7.58 9.82
CA CYS A 59 -7.17 7.52 9.14
C CYS A 59 -7.69 6.08 9.02
N TRP A 60 -9.02 5.87 9.08
CA TRP A 60 -9.65 4.54 8.98
C TRP A 60 -11.13 4.62 8.57
N GLY A 61 -11.81 3.47 8.44
CA GLY A 61 -13.27 3.40 8.29
C GLY A 61 -13.81 3.53 6.86
N GLY A 62 -12.96 3.53 5.84
CA GLY A 62 -13.35 3.11 4.48
C GLY A 62 -13.93 1.70 4.49
N MET A 63 -14.51 1.24 3.37
CA MET A 63 -14.99 -0.14 3.21
C MET A 63 -13.95 -1.06 3.85
N GLU A 64 -14.34 -1.70 4.96
CA GLU A 64 -13.40 -2.47 5.75
C GLU A 64 -12.79 -3.52 4.84
N ILE A 65 -11.46 -3.65 4.96
CA ILE A 65 -10.71 -4.84 4.62
C ILE A 65 -11.45 -6.00 5.29
N GLY A 66 -12.40 -6.62 4.59
CA GLY A 66 -13.03 -7.83 5.06
C GLY A 66 -11.92 -8.85 5.19
N TYR A 67 -11.48 -9.13 6.43
CA TYR A 67 -10.35 -10.01 6.80
C TYR A 67 -9.68 -10.66 5.59
N ILE A 68 -8.82 -9.91 4.88
CA ILE A 68 -8.20 -10.51 3.72
C ILE A 68 -7.24 -11.54 4.27
N ARG A 69 -7.52 -12.80 3.96
CA ARG A 69 -6.63 -13.90 4.28
C ARG A 69 -5.77 -14.15 3.06
N TYR A 70 -4.53 -14.57 3.30
CA TYR A 70 -3.65 -14.98 2.21
C TYR A 70 -4.24 -16.08 1.31
N ASN A 71 -5.16 -16.90 1.84
CA ASN A 71 -5.81 -17.96 1.08
C ASN A 71 -6.92 -17.43 0.14
N ASP A 72 -7.36 -16.18 0.34
CA ASP A 72 -8.42 -15.54 -0.46
C ASP A 72 -7.83 -14.53 -1.47
N LEU A 73 -6.52 -14.32 -1.46
CA LEU A 73 -5.81 -13.44 -2.39
C LEU A 73 -5.90 -13.98 -3.82
N ARG A 74 -6.15 -13.06 -4.75
CA ARG A 74 -6.06 -13.26 -6.20
C ARG A 74 -4.79 -12.62 -6.76
N SER A 75 -4.45 -11.44 -6.28
CA SER A 75 -3.23 -10.77 -6.71
C SER A 75 -2.61 -9.82 -5.69
N ILE A 76 -1.34 -9.53 -5.86
CA ILE A 76 -0.65 -8.41 -5.22
C ILE A 76 0.00 -7.59 -6.33
N ASN A 77 -0.44 -6.36 -6.49
CA ASN A 77 0.10 -5.37 -7.43
C ASN A 77 1.06 -4.46 -6.68
N ILE A 78 2.25 -4.28 -7.22
CA ILE A 78 3.31 -3.44 -6.66
C ILE A 78 3.68 -2.44 -7.73
N PHE A 79 3.62 -1.17 -7.39
CA PHE A 79 4.03 -0.07 -8.24
C PHE A 79 5.11 0.74 -7.51
N ILE A 80 6.16 1.10 -8.23
CA ILE A 80 7.26 1.90 -7.73
C ILE A 80 7.56 2.98 -8.76
N ASP A 81 7.58 4.23 -8.31
CA ASP A 81 7.91 5.40 -9.11
C ASP A 81 9.18 6.05 -8.54
N ALA A 82 10.28 5.86 -9.26
CA ALA A 82 11.55 6.48 -8.92
C ALA A 82 11.66 7.86 -9.59
N LYS A 83 12.16 8.86 -8.84
CA LYS A 83 12.23 10.27 -9.27
C LYS A 83 13.05 10.55 -10.53
N ARG A 84 13.83 9.59 -11.04
CA ARG A 84 14.57 9.73 -12.29
C ARG A 84 13.60 9.54 -13.45
N LYS A 85 13.63 10.42 -14.45
CA LYS A 85 12.81 10.27 -15.68
C LYS A 85 12.90 8.81 -16.16
N GLU A 86 11.74 8.17 -16.35
CA GLU A 86 11.59 6.82 -16.91
C GLU A 86 12.16 5.69 -16.02
N ASP A 87 11.69 5.61 -14.77
CA ASP A 87 11.97 4.49 -13.89
C ASP A 87 10.75 4.03 -13.08
N ARG A 88 9.64 3.83 -13.81
CA ARG A 88 8.41 3.27 -13.25
C ARG A 88 8.47 1.75 -13.32
N PHE A 89 8.32 1.10 -12.19
CA PHE A 89 8.36 -0.35 -12.09
C PHE A 89 7.03 -0.91 -11.60
N TYR A 90 6.63 -1.99 -12.23
CA TYR A 90 5.40 -2.70 -11.92
C TYR A 90 5.72 -4.17 -11.69
N ALA A 91 5.19 -4.74 -10.62
CA ALA A 91 5.19 -6.18 -10.39
C ALA A 91 3.79 -6.65 -9.96
N LEU A 92 3.42 -7.84 -10.41
CA LEU A 92 2.16 -8.52 -10.10
C LEU A 92 2.52 -9.92 -9.62
N ILE A 93 2.10 -10.27 -8.40
CA ILE A 93 2.03 -11.66 -7.96
C ILE A 93 0.60 -12.12 -8.22
N ASP A 94 0.44 -13.14 -9.06
CA ASP A 94 -0.83 -13.72 -9.46
C ASP A 94 -1.01 -15.07 -8.75
N PHE A 95 -2.04 -15.17 -7.91
CA PHE A 95 -2.30 -16.34 -7.08
C PHE A 95 -3.07 -17.43 -7.83
N ASP A 96 -3.84 -17.06 -8.85
CA ASP A 96 -4.63 -17.98 -9.65
C ASP A 96 -3.70 -18.73 -10.63
N ASP A 97 -2.87 -17.99 -11.37
CA ASP A 97 -1.91 -18.55 -12.34
C ASP A 97 -0.54 -18.91 -11.72
N LYS A 98 -0.35 -18.64 -10.42
CA LYS A 98 0.90 -18.89 -9.67
C LYS A 98 2.13 -18.35 -10.38
N ARG A 99 2.07 -17.08 -10.78
CA ARG A 99 3.13 -16.40 -11.52
C ARG A 99 3.48 -15.05 -10.92
N VAL A 100 4.68 -14.59 -11.25
CA VAL A 100 5.09 -13.21 -11.04
C VAL A 100 5.28 -12.57 -12.41
N CYS A 101 4.63 -11.44 -12.65
CA CYS A 101 4.81 -10.63 -13.85
C CYS A 101 5.43 -9.30 -13.45
N TRP A 102 6.38 -8.76 -14.22
CA TRP A 102 6.93 -7.44 -13.94
C TRP A 102 7.42 -6.76 -15.21
N TYR A 103 7.49 -5.43 -15.18
CA TYR A 103 8.03 -4.63 -16.27
C TYR A 103 8.49 -3.27 -15.76
N LYS A 104 9.34 -2.64 -16.56
CA LYS A 104 9.77 -1.26 -16.39
C LYS A 104 9.21 -0.40 -17.52
N ASP A 105 8.55 0.68 -17.15
CA ASP A 105 7.88 1.70 -17.98
C ASP A 105 6.76 1.16 -18.88
N ASP A 106 7.10 0.47 -19.97
CA ASP A 106 6.14 -0.02 -20.97
C ASP A 106 6.00 -1.56 -20.92
N PRO A 107 4.82 -2.10 -20.57
CA PRO A 107 4.57 -3.54 -20.55
C PRO A 107 4.62 -4.17 -21.95
N LYS A 108 4.47 -3.43 -23.04
CA LYS A 108 4.59 -3.97 -24.40
C LYS A 108 6.03 -4.30 -24.76
N LEU A 109 6.99 -3.59 -24.16
CA LEU A 109 8.42 -3.71 -24.48
C LEU A 109 9.16 -4.57 -23.46
N ASN A 110 8.85 -4.41 -22.17
CA ASN A 110 9.70 -4.91 -21.09
C ASN A 110 9.02 -5.92 -20.15
N LYS A 111 7.89 -6.51 -20.56
CA LYS A 111 7.17 -7.47 -19.73
C LYS A 111 7.89 -8.80 -19.62
N ARG A 112 8.13 -9.20 -18.37
CA ARG A 112 8.70 -10.47 -17.96
C ARG A 112 7.68 -11.23 -17.13
N ILE A 113 7.68 -12.55 -17.28
CA ILE A 113 6.76 -13.46 -16.58
C ILE A 113 7.55 -14.66 -16.09
N LYS A 114 7.32 -15.04 -14.84
CA LYS A 114 7.84 -16.29 -14.28
C LYS A 114 6.71 -17.07 -13.62
N PHE A 115 6.42 -18.25 -14.17
CA PHE A 115 5.56 -19.23 -13.53
C PHE A 115 6.32 -19.95 -12.42
N LEU A 116 5.65 -20.21 -11.32
CA LEU A 116 6.21 -20.92 -10.17
C LEU A 116 5.54 -22.28 -10.05
N ASP A 117 6.33 -23.31 -9.77
CA ASP A 117 5.78 -24.59 -9.38
C ASP A 117 5.06 -24.49 -8.02
N HIS A 118 4.39 -25.58 -7.63
CA HIS A 118 3.65 -25.65 -6.38
C HIS A 118 4.50 -25.26 -5.14
N TYR A 119 5.74 -25.75 -5.06
CA TYR A 119 6.61 -25.54 -3.91
C TYR A 119 7.17 -24.12 -3.88
N GLY A 120 7.60 -23.60 -5.03
CA GLY A 120 8.07 -22.23 -5.20
C GLY A 120 6.98 -21.22 -4.83
N PHE A 121 5.75 -21.44 -5.32
CA PHE A 121 4.62 -20.57 -4.98
C PHE A 121 4.27 -20.65 -3.49
N LYS A 122 4.19 -21.87 -2.91
CA LYS A 122 3.96 -22.06 -1.47
C LYS A 122 5.02 -21.38 -0.61
N HIS A 123 6.29 -21.45 -1.03
CA HIS A 123 7.40 -20.77 -0.35
C HIS A 123 7.23 -19.24 -0.39
N LEU A 124 6.92 -18.68 -1.56
CA LEU A 124 6.62 -17.25 -1.73
C LEU A 124 5.51 -16.80 -0.78
N VAL A 125 4.37 -17.51 -0.77
CA VAL A 125 3.24 -17.17 0.10
C VAL A 125 3.61 -17.30 1.58
N SER A 126 4.38 -18.33 1.96
CA SER A 126 4.86 -18.49 3.34
C SER A 126 5.75 -17.34 3.78
N LYS A 127 6.59 -16.79 2.89
CA LYS A 127 7.44 -15.64 3.21
C LYS A 127 6.62 -14.36 3.35
N LEU A 128 5.67 -14.12 2.46
CA LEU A 128 4.73 -12.99 2.58
C LEU A 128 3.94 -13.04 3.89
N LYS A 129 3.51 -14.25 4.32
CA LYS A 129 2.85 -14.48 5.63
C LYS A 129 3.76 -14.10 6.81
N ARG A 130 5.03 -14.52 6.77
CA ARG A 130 6.01 -14.23 7.84
C ARG A 130 6.33 -12.75 7.98
N MET A 131 6.31 -11.99 6.88
CA MET A 131 6.48 -10.53 6.90
C MET A 131 5.25 -9.79 7.44
N ASN A 132 4.16 -10.51 7.74
CA ASN A 132 2.88 -9.94 8.15
C ASN A 132 2.37 -8.88 7.16
N PHE A 133 2.65 -9.08 5.87
CA PHE A 133 2.46 -8.12 4.79
C PHE A 133 1.06 -7.47 4.77
N LEU A 134 -0.01 -8.23 4.98
CA LEU A 134 -1.38 -7.67 4.94
C LEU A 134 -1.64 -6.65 6.06
N ASN A 135 -0.91 -6.75 7.18
CA ASN A 135 -1.08 -5.92 8.37
C ASN A 135 -0.07 -4.76 8.48
N TRP A 136 0.74 -4.52 7.45
CA TRP A 136 1.54 -3.29 7.38
C TRP A 136 0.63 -2.05 7.46
N ALA A 137 1.16 -0.93 7.96
CA ALA A 137 0.43 0.33 7.98
C ALA A 137 -0.02 0.72 6.56
N GLN A 138 -1.08 1.52 6.48
CA GLN A 138 -1.63 1.93 5.19
C GLN A 138 -0.78 3.01 4.50
N PHE A 139 -0.15 3.89 5.29
CA PHE A 139 0.57 5.07 4.80
C PHE A 139 1.94 5.17 5.47
N TYR A 140 2.96 5.47 4.67
CA TYR A 140 4.34 5.69 5.10
C TYR A 140 4.86 6.99 4.51
N ASP A 141 4.78 8.08 5.28
CA ASP A 141 5.15 9.41 4.80
C ASP A 141 6.30 9.97 5.64
N GLN A 142 7.43 10.32 5.01
CA GLN A 142 8.50 11.04 5.70
C GLN A 142 8.22 12.55 5.65
N LYS A 143 7.82 13.14 6.78
CA LYS A 143 7.66 14.60 6.87
C LYS A 143 9.03 15.28 6.75
N GLY A 144 9.23 16.06 5.69
CA GLY A 144 10.24 17.13 5.67
C GLY A 144 11.66 16.80 5.22
N ARG A 145 11.92 15.63 4.62
CA ARG A 145 13.18 15.39 3.89
C ARG A 145 12.89 14.71 2.57
N VAL A 146 12.89 15.50 1.50
CA VAL A 146 13.03 14.97 0.15
C VAL A 146 14.50 14.56 0.01
N THR A 147 14.81 13.28 0.19
CA THR A 147 16.13 12.77 -0.20
C THR A 147 16.09 12.43 -1.69
N ASP A 148 17.19 12.65 -2.41
CA ASP A 148 17.30 12.36 -3.85
C ASP A 148 17.31 10.84 -4.15
N LYS A 149 17.11 10.00 -3.14
CA LYS A 149 17.42 8.56 -3.15
C LYS A 149 16.23 7.64 -2.85
N GLY A 150 15.04 8.18 -2.53
CA GLY A 150 13.87 7.34 -2.27
C GLY A 150 12.87 7.28 -3.44
N HIS A 151 11.87 6.43 -3.27
CA HIS A 151 10.85 6.11 -4.26
C HIS A 151 9.47 6.36 -3.68
N LYS A 152 8.53 6.73 -4.56
CA LYS A 152 7.11 6.57 -4.27
C LYS A 152 6.73 5.14 -4.57
N TRP A 153 5.90 4.54 -3.74
CA TRP A 153 5.47 3.17 -3.96
C TRP A 153 4.04 2.96 -3.52
N GLU A 154 3.39 2.02 -4.19
CA GLU A 154 2.03 1.60 -3.91
C GLU A 154 1.95 0.07 -3.98
N ILE A 155 1.22 -0.54 -3.06
CA ILE A 155 0.93 -1.96 -3.08
C ILE A 155 -0.56 -2.19 -2.87
N CYS A 156 -1.19 -2.91 -3.79
CA CYS A 156 -2.59 -3.29 -3.72
C CYS A 156 -2.73 -4.82 -3.74
N ALA A 157 -3.12 -5.41 -2.61
CA ALA A 157 -3.45 -6.83 -2.52
C ALA A 157 -4.95 -7.01 -2.72
N ILE A 158 -5.33 -7.74 -3.77
CA ILE A 158 -6.72 -7.99 -4.16
C ILE A 158 -7.09 -9.42 -3.77
N SER A 159 -8.28 -9.57 -3.20
CA SER A 159 -8.86 -10.84 -2.77
C SER A 159 -10.23 -11.04 -3.40
N LYS A 160 -10.84 -12.20 -3.14
CA LYS A 160 -12.24 -12.49 -3.51
C LYS A 160 -13.26 -11.51 -2.90
N TYR A 161 -12.95 -10.94 -1.74
CA TYR A 161 -13.91 -10.19 -0.92
C TYR A 161 -13.60 -8.69 -0.80
N GLY A 162 -12.54 -8.21 -1.45
CA GLY A 162 -12.07 -6.84 -1.33
C GLY A 162 -10.58 -6.74 -1.55
N TYR A 163 -9.98 -5.61 -1.18
CA TYR A 163 -8.55 -5.38 -1.33
C TYR A 163 -7.96 -4.62 -0.14
N CYS A 164 -6.64 -4.71 0.05
CA CYS A 164 -5.91 -3.82 0.95
C CYS A 164 -4.88 -3.04 0.15
N TYR A 165 -4.84 -1.73 0.38
CA TYR A 165 -3.95 -0.81 -0.30
C TYR A 165 -2.97 -0.21 0.69
N LYS A 166 -1.72 -0.01 0.25
CA LYS A 166 -0.63 0.57 1.03
C LYS A 166 0.17 1.49 0.14
N LYS A 167 0.62 2.61 0.65
CA LYS A 167 1.53 3.50 -0.09
C LYS A 167 2.56 4.13 0.82
N GLY A 168 3.65 4.56 0.21
CA GLY A 168 4.63 5.38 0.88
C GLY A 168 5.26 6.41 -0.05
N ASP A 169 5.58 7.54 0.55
CA ASP A 169 6.32 8.62 -0.09
C ASP A 169 7.67 8.76 0.63
N TYR A 170 8.71 8.17 0.04
CA TYR A 170 10.08 8.13 0.57
C TYR A 170 10.27 7.42 1.92
N ALA A 171 9.21 6.89 2.54
CA ALA A 171 9.27 6.05 3.73
C ALA A 171 8.74 4.63 3.43
N TYR A 172 9.24 3.65 4.18
CA TYR A 172 9.01 2.24 3.90
C TYR A 172 8.70 1.45 5.19
N PRO A 173 7.97 0.33 5.09
CA PRO A 173 7.89 -0.65 6.17
C PRO A 173 9.27 -1.26 6.45
N LYS A 174 9.53 -1.63 7.72
CA LYS A 174 10.78 -2.30 8.13
C LYS A 174 11.07 -3.60 7.37
N GLU A 175 10.03 -4.27 6.84
CA GLU A 175 10.17 -5.47 6.01
C GLU A 175 10.30 -5.19 4.50
N TRP A 176 10.38 -3.93 4.07
CA TRP A 176 10.45 -3.56 2.65
C TRP A 176 11.56 -4.30 1.90
N ASN A 177 12.78 -4.25 2.45
CA ASN A 177 13.92 -4.94 1.88
C ASN A 177 13.73 -6.47 1.82
N GLN A 178 12.95 -7.06 2.73
CA GLN A 178 12.62 -8.48 2.69
C GLN A 178 11.65 -8.81 1.54
N LEU A 179 10.67 -7.94 1.27
CA LEU A 179 9.75 -8.09 0.14
C LEU A 179 10.51 -8.01 -1.19
N VAL A 180 11.35 -6.97 -1.35
CA VAL A 180 12.15 -6.78 -2.56
C VAL A 180 13.09 -7.96 -2.80
N ASN A 181 13.78 -8.43 -1.76
CA ASN A 181 14.65 -9.60 -1.84
C ASN A 181 13.89 -10.90 -2.12
N LEU A 182 12.67 -11.06 -1.59
CA LEU A 182 11.83 -12.21 -1.92
C LEU A 182 11.52 -12.24 -3.43
N LEU A 183 11.10 -11.10 -3.98
CA LEU A 183 10.80 -10.99 -5.41
C LEU A 183 12.05 -11.25 -6.26
N TYR A 184 13.19 -10.65 -5.92
CA TYR A 184 14.48 -10.97 -6.54
C TYR A 184 14.80 -12.48 -6.48
N ASN A 185 14.67 -13.11 -5.31
CA ASN A 185 15.04 -14.51 -5.15
C ASN A 185 14.15 -15.44 -5.97
N VAL A 186 12.87 -15.10 -6.08
CA VAL A 186 11.88 -15.86 -6.83
C VAL A 186 12.08 -15.65 -8.33
N THR A 187 12.31 -14.43 -8.80
CA THR A 187 12.43 -14.12 -10.24
C THR A 187 13.83 -14.33 -10.80
N LYS A 188 14.86 -14.05 -10.00
CA LYS A 188 16.28 -13.89 -10.37
C LYS A 188 16.54 -12.67 -11.27
N ASP A 189 15.66 -11.68 -11.22
CA ASP A 189 15.78 -10.46 -12.03
C ASP A 189 16.37 -9.31 -11.21
N GLU A 190 17.52 -8.81 -11.66
CA GLU A 190 18.28 -7.75 -10.98
C GLU A 190 17.51 -6.41 -10.88
N ASN A 191 16.47 -6.18 -11.69
CA ASN A 191 15.65 -4.96 -11.60
C ASN A 191 15.04 -4.78 -10.20
N PHE A 192 14.69 -5.87 -9.51
CA PHE A 192 14.16 -5.77 -8.15
C PHE A 192 15.17 -5.14 -7.18
N LYS A 193 16.48 -5.41 -7.32
CA LYS A 193 17.50 -4.88 -6.40
C LYS A 193 17.65 -3.36 -6.45
N LEU A 194 17.21 -2.72 -7.54
CA LEU A 194 17.21 -1.27 -7.67
C LEU A 194 16.35 -0.59 -6.59
N TYR A 195 15.34 -1.31 -6.09
CA TYR A 195 14.36 -0.78 -5.15
C TYR A 195 14.60 -1.19 -3.70
N ILE A 196 15.78 -1.76 -3.38
CA ILE A 196 16.23 -1.95 -2.00
C ILE A 196 16.43 -0.57 -1.37
N ASN A 197 15.80 -0.35 -0.21
CA ASN A 197 16.04 0.83 0.60
C ASN A 197 17.43 0.74 1.25
N LYS A 198 18.35 1.60 0.83
CA LYS A 198 19.76 1.63 1.29
C LYS A 198 19.99 2.47 2.55
N GLU A 199 18.97 3.14 3.08
CA GLU A 199 19.06 3.97 4.29
C GLU A 199 18.91 3.16 5.60
N GLU A 200 18.78 1.83 5.53
CA GLU A 200 18.70 0.91 6.68
C GLU A 200 19.98 0.06 6.90
N VAL A 201 21.14 0.47 6.36
CA VAL A 201 22.44 -0.16 6.65
C VAL A 201 23.24 0.69 7.61
#